data_AF-A0A527ZI02-F1
#
_entry.id   AF-A0A527ZI02-F1
#
_cell.length_a   1.000
_cell.length_b   1.000
_cell.length_c   1.000
_cell.angle_alpha   90.00
_cell.angle_beta   90.00
_cell.angle_gamma   90.00
#
_symmetry.space_group_name_H-M   'P 1'
#
loop_
_entity.id
_entity.type
_entity.pdbx_description
1 polymer ?
#
loop_
_entity_poly.entity_id
_entity_poly.type
_entity_poly.pdbx_seq_one_letter_code
_entity_poly.pdbx_strand_id
1 'polypeptide(L)'
;MREQVQTTTKAAGEGIAWLERRMREVGDQMNRATRVVQQFRAKHDYSIGQDETPIEGQGLAPSEEQPTRQTTLEQLEVTADTYRKMYESLLGAYTNSVDQQLYLIANARVITSATSPKKASRPRKTLILA
;
A
#
# COMPACT_ATOMS: atom_id res chain seq x y z
N MET A 1 -2.12 -30.52 -10.40
CA MET A 1 -3.08 -29.39 -10.43
C MET A 1 -3.38 -28.85 -9.03
N ARG A 2 -3.73 -29.67 -8.02
CA ARG A 2 -4.01 -29.19 -6.64
C ARG A 2 -2.83 -28.44 -6.00
N GLU A 3 -1.62 -28.85 -6.30
CA GLU A 3 -0.39 -28.22 -5.80
C GLU A 3 -0.21 -26.79 -6.36
N GLN A 4 -0.50 -26.58 -7.64
CA GLN A 4 -0.40 -25.25 -8.28
C GLN A 4 -1.41 -24.26 -7.71
N VAL A 5 -2.61 -24.70 -7.34
CA VAL A 5 -3.62 -23.82 -6.70
C VAL A 5 -3.18 -23.44 -5.28
N GLN A 6 -2.51 -24.34 -4.56
CA GLN A 6 -2.00 -24.03 -3.22
C GLN A 6 -0.80 -23.09 -3.26
N THR A 7 0.06 -23.17 -4.27
CA THR A 7 1.19 -22.24 -4.40
C THR A 7 0.74 -20.84 -4.80
N THR A 8 -0.26 -20.71 -5.68
CA THR A 8 -0.79 -19.39 -6.08
C THR A 8 -1.55 -18.70 -4.95
N THR A 9 -2.34 -19.44 -4.17
CA THR A 9 -3.07 -18.87 -3.02
C THR A 9 -2.13 -18.43 -1.89
N LYS A 10 -1.06 -19.18 -1.61
CA LYS A 10 -0.03 -18.75 -0.65
C LYS A 10 0.71 -17.51 -1.13
N ALA A 11 1.15 -17.47 -2.39
CA ALA A 11 1.83 -16.32 -2.96
C ALA A 11 0.94 -15.06 -2.99
N ALA A 12 -0.36 -15.20 -3.26
CA ALA A 12 -1.32 -14.10 -3.20
C ALA A 12 -1.45 -13.53 -1.78
N GLY A 13 -1.55 -14.38 -0.76
CA GLY A 13 -1.59 -13.95 0.64
C GLY A 13 -0.31 -13.25 1.10
N GLU A 14 0.86 -13.74 0.69
CA GLU A 14 2.15 -13.10 0.94
C GLU A 14 2.24 -11.70 0.31
N GLY A 15 1.67 -11.52 -0.89
CA GLY A 15 1.59 -10.22 -1.58
C GLY A 15 0.76 -9.20 -0.81
N ILE A 16 -0.41 -9.60 -0.28
CA ILE A 16 -1.25 -8.73 0.55
C ILE A 16 -0.52 -8.33 1.84
N ALA A 17 0.12 -9.29 2.51
CA ALA A 17 0.89 -9.01 3.72
C ALA A 17 2.08 -8.06 3.47
N TRP A 18 2.70 -8.14 2.29
CA TRP A 18 3.73 -7.18 1.86
C TRP A 18 3.15 -5.78 1.65
N LEU A 19 2.01 -5.65 0.96
CA LEU A 19 1.32 -4.39 0.73
C LEU A 19 0.96 -3.70 2.06
N GLU A 20 0.38 -4.43 3.01
CA GLU A 20 0.05 -3.89 4.34
C GLU A 20 1.28 -3.36 5.08
N ARG A 21 2.40 -4.09 5.02
CA ARG A 21 3.65 -3.64 5.64
C ARG A 21 4.15 -2.36 4.96
N ARG A 22 4.12 -2.32 3.63
CA ARG A 22 4.56 -1.16 2.86
C ARG A 22 3.69 0.07 3.11
N MET A 23 2.37 -0.10 3.24
CA MET A 23 1.44 0.97 3.60
C MET A 23 1.75 1.58 4.95
N ARG A 24 2.01 0.75 5.97
CA ARG A 24 2.39 1.25 7.30
C ARG A 24 3.67 2.07 7.25
N GLU A 25 4.66 1.58 6.51
CA GLU A 25 5.94 2.26 6.33
C GLU A 25 5.79 3.61 5.61
N VAL A 26 5.07 3.64 4.48
CA VAL A 26 4.85 4.86 3.71
C VAL A 26 3.95 5.85 4.46
N GLY A 27 2.95 5.36 5.20
CA GLY A 27 2.09 6.19 6.05
C GLY A 27 2.88 6.86 7.17
N ASP A 28 3.83 6.17 7.79
CA ASP A 28 4.72 6.76 8.79
C ASP A 28 5.67 7.81 8.16
N GLN A 29 6.23 7.53 6.98
CA GLN A 29 7.03 8.51 6.24
C GLN A 29 6.23 9.76 5.85
N MET A 30 4.98 9.59 5.41
CA MET A 30 4.06 10.69 5.11
C MET A 30 3.81 11.56 6.35
N ASN A 31 3.46 10.94 7.49
CA ASN A 31 3.21 11.66 8.75
C ASN A 31 4.44 12.45 9.21
N ARG A 32 5.64 11.88 9.06
CA ARG A 32 6.90 12.57 9.36
C ARG A 32 7.12 13.74 8.41
N ALA A 33 6.97 13.55 7.11
CA ALA A 33 7.16 14.60 6.11
C ALA A 33 6.18 15.77 6.34
N THR A 34 4.89 15.49 6.57
CA THR A 34 3.89 16.50 6.90
C THR A 34 4.25 17.24 8.18
N ARG A 35 4.71 16.56 9.22
CA ARG A 35 5.15 17.19 10.47
C ARG A 35 6.30 18.17 10.25
N VAL A 36 7.30 17.79 9.43
CA VAL A 36 8.43 18.67 9.11
C VAL A 36 7.96 19.92 8.36
N VAL A 37 7.06 19.79 7.38
CA VAL A 37 6.43 20.93 6.68
C VAL A 37 5.73 21.87 7.68
N GLN A 38 4.93 21.30 8.58
CA GLN A 38 4.18 22.10 9.58
C GLN A 38 5.11 22.81 10.56
N GLN A 39 6.17 22.14 11.02
CA GLN A 39 7.17 22.75 11.90
C GLN A 39 7.96 23.86 11.19
N PHE A 40 8.31 23.66 9.92
CA PHE A 40 8.95 24.69 9.10
C PHE A 40 8.02 25.90 8.94
N ARG A 41 6.77 25.69 8.54
CA ARG A 41 5.77 26.76 8.44
C ARG A 41 5.60 27.51 9.75
N ALA A 42 5.42 26.81 10.88
CA ALA A 42 5.30 27.43 12.18
C ALA A 42 6.51 28.32 12.51
N LYS A 43 7.75 27.79 12.41
CA LYS A 43 8.97 28.55 12.70
C LYS A 43 9.12 29.81 11.84
N HIS A 44 8.76 29.73 10.55
CA HIS A 44 8.89 30.86 9.62
C HIS A 44 7.72 31.86 9.69
N ASP A 45 6.50 31.40 9.98
CA ASP A 45 5.31 32.26 10.13
C ASP A 45 5.41 33.15 11.39
N TYR A 46 5.88 32.59 12.51
CA TYR A 46 6.16 33.37 13.72
C TYR A 46 7.27 34.42 13.52
N SER A 47 8.24 34.14 12.64
CA SER A 47 9.36 35.06 12.35
C SER A 47 8.95 36.25 11.48
N ILE A 48 7.92 36.12 10.65
CA ILE A 48 7.47 37.20 9.75
C ILE A 48 6.39 38.07 10.43
N GLY A 49 5.64 37.53 11.40
CA GLY A 49 4.62 38.28 12.14
C GLY A 49 5.13 39.12 13.32
N GLN A 50 6.42 39.05 13.68
CA GLN A 50 7.00 39.69 14.87
C GLN A 50 7.79 40.98 14.59
N ASP A 51 7.67 41.56 13.40
CA ASP A 51 8.36 42.80 12.99
C ASP A 51 7.55 44.10 13.22
N GLU A 52 6.68 44.16 14.24
CA GLU A 52 5.98 45.42 14.57
C GLU A 52 5.94 45.84 16.05
N THR A 53 6.64 45.20 16.98
CA THR A 53 6.87 45.83 18.32
C THR A 53 8.24 45.48 18.93
N PRO A 54 9.10 46.47 19.22
CA PRO A 54 10.32 46.22 19.98
C PRO A 54 9.97 46.22 21.47
N ILE A 55 9.86 45.04 22.08
CA ILE A 55 9.87 44.91 23.54
C ILE A 55 10.93 43.88 23.93
N GLU A 56 11.98 44.39 24.54
CA GLU A 56 13.06 43.65 25.19
C GLU A 56 12.50 42.61 26.17
N GLY A 57 12.93 41.36 26.03
CA GLY A 57 12.45 40.28 26.89
C GLY A 57 13.12 38.94 26.57
N GLN A 58 14.32 38.77 27.11
CA GLN A 58 15.12 37.55 27.22
C GLN A 58 14.30 36.23 27.30
N GLY A 59 14.55 35.27 26.40
CA GLY A 59 13.96 33.93 26.45
C GLY A 59 14.57 32.95 25.43
N LEU A 60 15.61 32.23 25.87
CA LEU A 60 16.35 31.14 25.21
C LEU A 60 15.43 30.07 24.58
N ALA A 61 15.66 29.43 23.42
CA ALA A 61 16.90 29.03 22.76
C ALA A 61 16.67 28.72 21.24
N PRO A 62 17.63 29.03 20.33
CA PRO A 62 17.64 28.47 18.99
C PRO A 62 18.81 27.47 18.88
N SER A 63 18.55 26.19 19.09
CA SER A 63 19.56 25.17 18.82
C SER A 63 18.90 23.85 18.48
N GLU A 64 18.63 23.67 17.19
CA GLU A 64 18.96 22.43 16.48
C GLU A 64 19.36 22.82 15.05
N GLU A 65 20.65 23.11 14.96
CA GLU A 65 21.46 23.17 13.77
C GLU A 65 21.47 21.79 13.07
N GLN A 66 20.82 21.71 11.90
CA GLN A 66 21.19 20.74 10.88
C GLN A 66 21.59 21.51 9.61
N PRO A 67 22.66 21.07 8.94
CA PRO A 67 23.41 21.90 8.01
C PRO A 67 22.55 22.31 6.84
N THR A 68 22.67 23.58 6.47
CA THR A 68 21.98 24.27 5.39
C THR A 68 22.31 23.66 4.02
N ARG A 69 21.78 22.48 3.71
CA ARG A 69 21.21 22.26 2.39
C ARG A 69 19.94 23.09 2.39
N GLN A 70 19.94 24.20 1.65
CA GLN A 70 18.81 25.10 1.45
C GLN A 70 17.55 24.27 1.12
N THR A 71 16.83 23.85 2.15
CA THR A 71 15.65 23.01 2.03
C THR A 71 14.50 24.00 1.96
N THR A 72 14.11 24.33 0.74
CA THR A 72 13.00 25.23 0.48
C THR A 72 11.71 24.61 1.01
N LEU A 73 10.78 25.44 1.52
CA LEU A 73 9.43 24.99 1.91
C LEU A 73 8.78 24.14 0.80
N GLU A 74 8.90 24.59 -0.45
CA GLU A 74 8.41 23.89 -1.63
C GLU A 74 8.95 22.46 -1.72
N GLN A 75 10.24 22.24 -1.43
CA GLN A 75 10.84 20.91 -1.48
C GLN A 75 10.24 19.98 -0.42
N LEU A 76 9.96 20.48 0.79
CA LEU A 76 9.31 19.71 1.85
C LEU A 76 7.87 19.36 1.49
N GLU A 77 7.14 20.31 0.89
CA GLU A 77 5.77 20.12 0.44
C GLU A 77 5.67 19.10 -0.70
N VAL A 78 6.56 19.20 -1.70
CA VAL A 78 6.67 18.21 -2.79
C VAL A 78 6.98 16.83 -2.22
N THR A 79 7.85 16.74 -1.22
CA THR A 79 8.19 15.47 -0.57
C THR A 79 6.97 14.87 0.14
N ALA A 80 6.23 15.68 0.91
CA ALA A 80 5.01 15.25 1.58
C ALA A 80 3.92 14.81 0.57
N ASP A 81 3.75 15.57 -0.52
CA ASP A 81 2.81 15.23 -1.59
C ASP A 81 3.19 13.94 -2.31
N THR A 82 4.48 13.70 -2.51
CA THR A 82 5.00 12.45 -3.10
C THR A 82 4.65 11.25 -2.21
N TYR A 83 4.86 11.36 -0.89
CA TYR A 83 4.45 10.29 0.04
C TYR A 83 2.95 10.05 0.05
N ARG A 84 2.14 11.11 -0.02
CA ARG A 84 0.69 11.01 -0.14
C ARG A 84 0.27 10.23 -1.40
N LYS A 85 0.80 10.60 -2.56
CA LYS A 85 0.53 9.90 -3.84
C LYS A 85 0.96 8.44 -3.81
N MET A 86 2.12 8.15 -3.21
CA MET A 86 2.58 6.77 -3.04
C MET A 86 1.63 5.96 -2.14
N TYR A 87 1.14 6.56 -1.05
CA TYR A 87 0.17 5.94 -0.16
C TYR A 87 -1.16 5.66 -0.87
N GLU A 88 -1.69 6.63 -1.62
CA GLU A 88 -2.91 6.48 -2.42
C GLU A 88 -2.76 5.36 -3.47
N SER A 89 -1.62 5.28 -4.16
CA SER A 89 -1.33 4.22 -5.13
C SER A 89 -1.31 2.84 -4.46
N LEU A 90 -0.67 2.72 -3.28
CA LEU A 90 -0.67 1.47 -2.51
C LEU A 90 -2.09 1.07 -2.10
N LEU A 91 -2.92 2.03 -1.67
CA LEU A 91 -4.32 1.79 -1.29
C LEU A 91 -5.11 1.20 -2.46
N GLY A 92 -4.93 1.76 -3.67
CA GLY A 92 -5.51 1.21 -4.88
C GLY A 92 -5.02 -0.22 -5.18
N ALA A 93 -3.72 -0.49 -5.06
CA ALA A 93 -3.17 -1.82 -5.28
C ALA A 93 -3.70 -2.87 -4.29
N TYR A 94 -3.88 -2.49 -3.02
CA TYR A 94 -4.46 -3.37 -2.00
C TYR A 94 -5.91 -3.74 -2.30
N THR A 95 -6.76 -2.76 -2.61
CA THR A 95 -8.16 -3.02 -2.97
C THR A 95 -8.25 -3.99 -4.14
N ASN A 96 -7.48 -3.74 -5.20
CA ASN A 96 -7.43 -4.64 -6.37
C ASN A 96 -6.95 -6.07 -6.01
N SER A 97 -5.96 -6.20 -5.12
CA SER A 97 -5.42 -7.50 -4.71
C SER A 97 -6.42 -8.30 -3.89
N VAL A 98 -7.12 -7.63 -2.96
CA VAL A 98 -8.17 -8.26 -2.13
C VAL A 98 -9.32 -8.75 -3.02
N ASP A 99 -9.76 -7.93 -3.98
CA ASP A 99 -10.83 -8.31 -4.90
C ASP A 99 -10.44 -9.52 -5.76
N GLN A 100 -9.20 -9.57 -6.27
CA GLN A 100 -8.71 -10.72 -7.05
C GLN A 100 -8.67 -12.03 -6.26
N GLN A 101 -8.34 -11.99 -4.97
CA GLN A 101 -8.27 -13.19 -4.12
C GLN A 101 -9.63 -13.89 -4.01
N LEU A 102 -10.73 -13.12 -3.97
CA LEU A 102 -12.09 -13.65 -3.84
C LEU A 102 -12.49 -14.55 -5.04
N TYR A 103 -11.89 -14.37 -6.22
CA TYR A 103 -12.20 -15.17 -7.41
C TYR A 103 -11.46 -16.51 -7.46
N LEU A 104 -10.33 -16.67 -6.76
CA LEU A 104 -9.53 -17.91 -6.79
C LEU A 104 -10.03 -18.98 -5.82
N ILE A 105 -10.72 -18.56 -4.76
CA ILE A 105 -11.45 -19.43 -3.83
C ILE A 105 -12.89 -19.60 -4.29
N ALA A 106 -13.10 -20.17 -5.48
CA ALA A 106 -14.41 -20.68 -5.83
C ALA A 106 -14.79 -21.75 -4.79
N ASN A 107 -15.81 -21.46 -3.98
CA ASN A 107 -16.33 -22.35 -2.94
C ASN A 107 -16.95 -23.60 -3.59
N ALA A 108 -16.12 -24.56 -4.00
CA ALA A 108 -16.56 -25.83 -4.55
C ALA A 108 -16.58 -26.88 -3.43
N ARG A 109 -17.78 -27.26 -2.99
CA ARG A 109 -17.94 -28.42 -2.12
C ARG A 109 -17.92 -29.69 -2.96
N VAL A 110 -17.08 -30.66 -2.61
CA VAL A 110 -17.10 -32.00 -3.22
C VAL A 110 -18.36 -32.72 -2.74
N ILE A 111 -19.36 -32.86 -3.62
CA ILE A 111 -20.60 -33.60 -3.33
C ILE A 111 -20.37 -35.11 -3.51
N THR A 112 -19.60 -35.49 -4.54
CA THR A 112 -19.27 -36.89 -4.83
C THR A 112 -17.82 -37.02 -5.30
N SER A 113 -17.10 -38.04 -4.84
CA SER A 113 -15.75 -38.35 -5.31
C SER A 113 -15.77 -38.85 -6.76
N ALA A 114 -14.72 -38.54 -7.53
CA ALA A 114 -14.58 -39.03 -8.90
C ALA A 114 -14.62 -40.58 -8.93
N THR A 115 -15.44 -41.15 -9.81
CA THR A 115 -15.57 -42.59 -10.04
C THR A 115 -15.07 -42.92 -11.45
N SER A 116 -14.41 -44.07 -11.62
CA SER A 116 -13.95 -44.55 -12.92
C SER A 116 -15.12 -44.74 -13.90
N PRO A 117 -14.99 -44.29 -15.17
CA PRO A 117 -16.07 -44.41 -16.14
C PRO A 117 -16.38 -45.87 -16.45
N LYS A 118 -17.66 -46.25 -16.39
CA LYS A 118 -18.09 -47.65 -16.62
C LYS A 118 -17.88 -48.12 -18.06
N LYS A 119 -17.94 -47.22 -19.04
CA LYS A 119 -17.75 -47.49 -20.47
C LYS A 119 -17.05 -46.30 -21.13
N ALA A 120 -16.24 -46.55 -22.15
CA ALA A 120 -15.63 -45.48 -22.93
C ALA A 120 -16.71 -44.64 -23.63
N SER A 121 -16.60 -43.31 -23.53
CA SER A 121 -17.52 -42.40 -24.22
C SER A 121 -17.31 -42.46 -25.74
N ARG A 122 -16.05 -42.48 -26.18
CA ARG A 122 -15.66 -42.62 -27.60
C ARG A 122 -14.32 -43.36 -27.76
N PRO A 123 -14.11 -44.07 -28.88
CA PRO A 123 -15.12 -44.41 -29.90
C PRO A 123 -16.07 -45.52 -29.43
N ARG A 124 -17.35 -45.48 -29.86
CA ARG A 124 -18.31 -46.56 -29.58
C ARG A 124 -17.99 -47.73 -30.50
N LYS A 125 -17.54 -48.85 -29.94
CA LYS A 125 -17.16 -50.05 -30.71
C LYS A 125 -18.35 -50.81 -31.30
N THR A 126 -19.57 -50.52 -30.85
CA THR A 126 -20.82 -51.09 -31.38
C THR A 126 -21.52 -50.06 -32.25
N LEU A 127 -21.46 -50.25 -33.57
CA LEU A 127 -22.31 -49.57 -34.54
C LEU A 127 -23.45 -50.55 -34.89
N ILE A 128 -24.69 -50.24 -34.51
CA ILE A 128 -25.85 -51.01 -34.96
C ILE A 128 -26.32 -50.34 -36.25
N LEU A 129 -26.16 -51.02 -37.38
CA LEU A 129 -26.76 -50.64 -38.65
C LEU A 129 -28.15 -51.28 -38.70
N ALA A 130 -29.17 -50.48 -39.01
CA ALA A 130 -30.54 -50.93 -39.24
C ALA A 130 -30.75 -51.26 -40.71
#